data_AF-A0A538FJ62-F1
#
_entry.id   AF-A0A538FJ62-F1
#
_cell.length_a   1.000
_cell.length_b   1.000
_cell.length_c   1.000
_cell.angle_alpha   90.00
_cell.angle_beta   90.00
_cell.angle_gamma   90.00
#
_symmetry.space_group_name_H-M   'P 1'
#
loop_
_entity.id
_entity.type
_entity.pdbx_description
1 polymer ?
#
loop_
_entity_poly.entity_id
_entity_poly.type
_entity_poly.pdbx_seq_one_letter_code
_entity_poly.pdbx_strand_id
1 'polypeptide(L)'
;MLALFEHETAFYVRRGPGLPEFSLVLETPDTAPALATIDRLAKRLATLASARLGEEQQEGLDVKTLNFGPVTLRWSGFDGRVLLTTAPTGIADYRAGGDKLGDNSAFKDALDAAGAPDKTNGLFYVNVADAVELAKSYAGLGGANLPPEVRENLKPLRSFVAFATSDGDLTKASAFLEIK
;
A
#
# COMPACT_ATOMS: atom_id res chain seq x y z
N MET A 1 -20.01 -4.57 4.73
CA MET A 1 -18.96 -5.61 4.75
C MET A 1 -17.90 -5.18 3.74
N LEU A 2 -16.62 -5.29 4.09
CA LEU A 2 -15.50 -4.75 3.32
C LEU A 2 -15.24 -5.60 2.05
N ALA A 3 -16.06 -5.43 1.02
CA ALA A 3 -15.89 -6.04 -0.31
C ALA A 3 -14.65 -5.51 -1.08
N LEU A 4 -13.79 -4.75 -0.40
CA LEU A 4 -12.59 -4.14 -0.97
C LEU A 4 -11.42 -5.12 -1.15
N PHE A 5 -11.56 -6.34 -0.64
CA PHE A 5 -10.52 -7.36 -0.58
C PHE A 5 -10.87 -8.65 -1.34
N GLU A 6 -11.87 -8.65 -2.22
CA GLU A 6 -12.25 -9.84 -3.00
C GLU A 6 -11.44 -10.02 -4.29
N HIS A 7 -10.52 -9.10 -4.58
CA HIS A 7 -9.77 -9.03 -5.83
C HIS A 7 -8.29 -8.70 -5.60
N GLU A 8 -7.45 -9.01 -6.60
CA GLU A 8 -6.00 -8.87 -6.53
C GLU A 8 -5.61 -7.47 -6.00
N THR A 9 -4.93 -7.50 -4.86
CA THR A 9 -4.52 -6.31 -4.12
C THR A 9 -3.01 -6.34 -4.01
N ALA A 10 -2.35 -5.28 -4.47
CA ALA A 10 -0.90 -5.14 -4.39
C ALA A 10 -0.56 -3.90 -3.57
N PHE A 11 0.11 -4.10 -2.42
CA PHE A 11 0.69 -3.02 -1.63
C PHE A 11 2.21 -3.05 -1.79
N TYR A 12 2.82 -1.92 -2.08
CA TYR A 12 4.27 -1.81 -2.13
C TYR A 12 4.77 -0.48 -1.59
N VAL A 13 6.02 -0.52 -1.12
CA VAL A 13 6.78 0.64 -0.65
C VAL A 13 8.02 0.75 -1.52
N ARG A 14 8.37 1.97 -1.93
CA ARG A 14 9.65 2.24 -2.60
C ARG A 14 10.29 3.50 -2.03
N ARG A 15 11.59 3.63 -2.21
CA ARG A 15 12.31 4.88 -1.89
C ARG A 15 11.94 5.94 -2.92
N GLY A 16 11.34 7.05 -2.48
CA GLY A 16 11.10 8.24 -3.29
C GLY A 16 12.20 9.31 -3.12
N PRO A 17 12.14 10.41 -3.88
CA PRO A 17 13.03 11.56 -3.69
C PRO A 17 12.66 12.29 -2.39
N GLY A 18 13.25 11.83 -1.27
CA GLY A 18 13.05 12.39 0.06
C GLY A 18 12.39 11.42 1.01
N LEU A 19 11.06 11.29 0.94
CA LEU A 19 10.30 10.36 1.77
C LEU A 19 10.03 9.04 1.03
N PRO A 20 9.97 7.91 1.74
CA PRO A 20 9.45 6.67 1.19
C PRO A 20 8.01 6.84 0.71
N GLU A 21 7.74 6.29 -0.46
CA GLU A 21 6.45 6.30 -1.13
C GLU A 21 5.78 4.96 -0.94
N PHE A 22 4.47 4.96 -0.71
CA PHE A 22 3.67 3.73 -0.71
C PHE A 22 2.64 3.79 -1.82
N SER A 23 2.29 2.63 -2.35
CA SER A 23 1.19 2.49 -3.29
C SER A 23 0.39 1.23 -3.01
N LEU A 24 -0.93 1.32 -3.14
CA LEU A 24 -1.89 0.25 -3.04
C LEU A 24 -2.70 0.21 -4.32
N VAL A 25 -2.62 -0.89 -5.06
CA VAL A 25 -3.46 -1.18 -6.21
C VAL A 25 -4.54 -2.17 -5.78
N LEU A 26 -5.78 -1.87 -6.13
CA LEU A 26 -6.95 -2.71 -5.93
C LEU A 26 -7.55 -2.98 -7.30
N GLU A 27 -7.51 -4.23 -7.77
CA GLU A 27 -8.26 -4.59 -8.96
C GLU A 27 -9.75 -4.65 -8.62
N THR A 28 -10.60 -3.99 -9.40
CA THR A 28 -12.05 -4.06 -9.18
C THR A 28 -12.80 -3.70 -10.46
N PRO A 29 -13.66 -4.60 -10.97
CA PRO A 29 -14.38 -4.35 -12.22
C PRO A 29 -15.34 -3.15 -12.11
N ASP A 30 -15.77 -2.80 -10.90
CA ASP A 30 -16.49 -1.56 -10.62
C ASP A 30 -15.75 -0.75 -9.55
N THR A 31 -15.09 0.33 -9.99
CA THR A 31 -14.28 1.19 -9.12
C THR A 31 -15.13 2.08 -8.22
N ALA A 32 -16.41 2.33 -8.54
CA ALA A 32 -17.20 3.33 -7.84
C ALA A 32 -17.47 2.99 -6.36
N PRO A 33 -17.83 1.75 -5.97
CA PRO A 33 -17.99 1.36 -4.57
C PRO A 33 -16.69 1.46 -3.76
N ALA A 34 -15.56 1.08 -4.36
CA ALA A 34 -14.24 1.17 -3.74
C ALA A 34 -13.85 2.63 -3.47
N LEU A 35 -13.98 3.49 -4.49
CA LEU A 35 -13.74 4.93 -4.37
C LEU A 35 -14.64 5.57 -3.32
N ALA A 36 -15.93 5.24 -3.29
CA ALA A 36 -16.86 5.78 -2.29
C ALA A 36 -16.47 5.40 -0.85
N THR A 37 -15.91 4.20 -0.67
CA THR A 37 -15.40 3.75 0.63
C THR A 37 -14.13 4.50 1.02
N ILE A 38 -13.18 4.64 0.08
CA ILE A 38 -11.94 5.39 0.30
C ILE A 38 -12.26 6.86 0.64
N ASP A 39 -13.15 7.50 -0.11
CA ASP A 39 -13.58 8.87 0.13
C ASP A 39 -14.16 9.06 1.54
N ARG A 40 -14.93 8.08 2.02
CA ARG A 40 -15.49 8.12 3.38
C ARG A 40 -14.41 8.01 4.44
N LEU A 41 -13.40 7.16 4.23
CA LEU A 41 -12.26 7.03 5.14
C LEU A 41 -11.40 8.30 5.12
N ALA A 42 -11.12 8.84 3.93
CA ALA A 42 -10.35 10.06 3.75
C ALA A 42 -11.00 11.27 4.44
N LYS A 43 -12.33 11.41 4.34
CA LYS A 43 -13.09 12.44 5.08
C LYS A 43 -12.96 12.32 6.59
N ARG A 44 -12.97 11.10 7.14
CA ARG A 44 -12.77 10.87 8.57
C ARG A 44 -11.34 11.22 8.99
N LEU A 45 -10.36 10.81 8.20
CA LEU A 45 -8.94 11.10 8.43
C LEU A 45 -8.63 12.59 8.33
N ALA A 46 -9.25 13.31 7.38
CA ALA A 46 -9.14 14.76 7.25
C ALA A 46 -9.49 15.47 8.58
N THR A 47 -10.60 15.07 9.20
CA THR A 47 -11.04 15.60 10.49
C THR A 47 -10.10 15.22 11.63
N LEU A 48 -9.67 13.95 11.70
CA LEU A 48 -8.86 13.43 12.82
C LEU A 48 -7.40 13.92 12.79
N ALA A 49 -6.82 14.06 11.61
CA ALA A 49 -5.40 14.37 11.42
C ALA A 49 -5.16 15.81 10.95
N SER A 50 -6.20 16.67 10.93
CA SER A 50 -6.14 18.01 10.35
C SER A 50 -5.59 18.03 8.91
N ALA A 51 -5.85 16.94 8.17
CA ALA A 51 -5.40 16.79 6.79
C ALA A 51 -6.39 17.46 5.84
N ARG A 52 -5.89 17.97 4.71
CA ARG A 52 -6.69 18.72 3.74
C ARG A 52 -7.05 17.85 2.54
N LEU A 53 -8.35 17.68 2.31
CA LEU A 53 -8.82 17.09 1.06
C LEU A 53 -8.62 18.06 -0.09
N GLY A 54 -8.31 17.52 -1.26
CA GLY A 54 -8.20 18.27 -2.50
C GLY A 54 -8.42 17.38 -3.71
N GLU A 55 -8.34 17.99 -4.88
CA GLU A 55 -8.45 17.32 -6.17
C GLU A 55 -7.38 17.91 -7.09
N GLU A 56 -6.81 17.08 -7.95
CA GLU A 56 -5.84 17.47 -8.96
C GLU A 56 -6.08 16.68 -10.24
N GLN A 57 -5.61 17.21 -11.37
CA GLN A 57 -5.63 16.49 -12.65
C GLN A 57 -4.27 15.90 -12.95
N GLN A 58 -4.22 14.61 -13.22
CA GLN A 58 -3.02 13.93 -13.70
C GLN A 58 -3.29 13.25 -15.03
N GLU A 59 -2.69 13.76 -16.12
CA GLU A 59 -2.82 13.17 -17.46
C GLU A 59 -4.28 12.88 -17.87
N GLY A 60 -5.18 13.83 -17.58
CA GLY A 60 -6.61 13.73 -17.89
C GLY A 60 -7.43 12.85 -16.94
N LEU A 61 -6.85 12.40 -15.83
CA LEU A 61 -7.51 11.64 -14.79
C LEU A 61 -7.73 12.50 -13.54
N ASP A 62 -8.97 12.53 -13.06
CA ASP A 62 -9.32 13.17 -11.79
C ASP A 62 -8.69 12.37 -10.64
N VAL A 63 -7.80 13.02 -9.88
CA VAL A 63 -7.10 12.45 -8.74
C VAL A 63 -7.52 13.18 -7.48
N LYS A 64 -8.01 12.42 -6.49
CA LYS A 64 -8.31 12.96 -5.18
C LYS A 64 -7.08 12.94 -4.30
N THR A 65 -6.95 13.93 -3.43
CA THR A 65 -5.79 14.08 -2.55
C THR A 65 -6.20 14.27 -1.09
N LEU A 66 -5.34 13.80 -0.19
CA LEU A 66 -5.41 14.07 1.24
C LEU A 66 -4.01 14.46 1.71
N ASN A 67 -3.84 15.74 1.99
CA ASN A 67 -2.57 16.36 2.32
C ASN A 67 -2.39 16.45 3.84
N PHE A 68 -1.34 15.80 4.35
CA PHE A 68 -0.94 15.75 5.76
C PHE A 68 0.20 16.74 6.10
N GLY A 69 0.52 17.67 5.20
CA GLY A 69 1.68 18.57 5.29
C GLY A 69 2.80 18.09 4.36
N PRO A 70 3.82 17.39 4.87
CA PRO A 70 4.95 16.91 4.08
C PRO A 70 4.59 15.73 3.16
N VAL A 71 3.42 15.10 3.36
CA VAL A 71 2.99 13.88 2.67
C VAL A 71 1.60 14.10 2.12
N THR A 72 1.39 13.70 0.87
CA THR A 72 0.07 13.76 0.23
C THR A 72 -0.29 12.38 -0.27
N LEU A 73 -1.38 11.83 0.27
CA LEU A 73 -2.02 10.63 -0.27
C LEU A 73 -2.85 11.03 -1.49
N ARG A 74 -2.76 10.25 -2.55
CA ARG A 74 -3.47 10.42 -3.83
C ARG A 74 -4.26 9.16 -4.12
N TRP A 75 -5.44 9.28 -4.69
CA TRP A 75 -6.16 8.11 -5.20
C TRP A 75 -7.03 8.41 -6.40
N SER A 76 -7.15 7.43 -7.30
CA SER A 76 -8.07 7.47 -8.42
C SER A 76 -8.42 6.06 -8.91
N GLY A 77 -9.54 5.95 -9.62
CA GLY A 77 -9.99 4.73 -10.29
C GLY A 77 -9.87 4.86 -11.80
N PHE A 78 -9.30 3.85 -12.44
CA PHE A 78 -9.09 3.79 -13.90
C PHE A 78 -8.91 2.33 -14.33
N ASP A 79 -9.30 2.00 -15.56
CA ASP A 79 -9.04 0.69 -16.18
C ASP A 79 -9.39 -0.54 -15.31
N GLY A 80 -10.51 -0.48 -14.57
CA GLY A 80 -10.95 -1.55 -13.67
C GLY A 80 -10.07 -1.72 -12.42
N ARG A 81 -9.44 -0.64 -11.95
CA ARG A 81 -8.53 -0.61 -10.81
C ARG A 81 -8.72 0.66 -10.00
N VAL A 82 -8.38 0.60 -8.71
CA VAL A 82 -8.20 1.77 -7.85
C VAL A 82 -6.78 1.79 -7.34
N LEU A 83 -6.08 2.90 -7.53
CA LEU A 83 -4.71 3.10 -7.04
C LEU A 83 -4.72 4.19 -5.97
N LEU A 84 -4.11 3.91 -4.82
CA LEU A 84 -3.79 4.88 -3.78
C LEU A 84 -2.27 5.00 -3.70
N THR A 85 -1.71 6.20 -3.64
CA THR A 85 -0.25 6.38 -3.58
C THR A 85 0.15 7.67 -2.90
N THR A 86 1.33 7.70 -2.26
CA THR A 86 1.99 8.96 -1.85
C THR A 86 3.00 9.48 -2.86
N ALA A 87 3.33 8.68 -3.87
CA ALA A 87 4.19 9.10 -4.97
C ALA A 87 3.49 10.21 -5.78
N PRO A 88 4.13 11.37 -6.02
CA PRO A 88 3.52 12.43 -6.83
C PRO A 88 3.12 11.98 -8.23
N THR A 89 3.94 11.13 -8.86
CA THR A 89 3.74 10.60 -10.22
C THR A 89 3.21 9.16 -10.23
N GLY A 90 2.91 8.55 -9.07
CA GLY A 90 2.68 7.11 -8.98
C GLY A 90 1.52 6.60 -9.84
N ILE A 91 0.47 7.40 -10.03
CA ILE A 91 -0.67 7.04 -10.88
C ILE A 91 -0.30 7.08 -12.36
N ALA A 92 0.38 8.15 -12.80
CA ALA A 92 0.88 8.27 -14.18
C ALA A 92 1.91 7.17 -14.50
N ASP A 93 2.91 6.96 -13.63
CA ASP A 93 3.95 5.94 -13.80
C ASP A 93 3.35 4.54 -13.92
N TYR A 94 2.33 4.23 -13.10
CA TYR A 94 1.65 2.94 -13.14
C TYR A 94 0.91 2.72 -14.47
N ARG A 95 0.23 3.76 -14.99
CA ARG A 95 -0.49 3.72 -16.26
C ARG A 95 0.45 3.64 -17.47
N ALA A 96 1.62 4.26 -17.38
CA ALA A 96 2.67 4.20 -18.41
C ALA A 96 3.37 2.82 -18.50
N GLY A 97 3.03 1.87 -17.64
CA GLY A 97 3.63 0.53 -17.64
C GLY A 97 4.92 0.43 -16.83
N GLY A 98 5.13 1.31 -15.85
CA GLY A 98 6.24 1.21 -14.90
C GLY A 98 6.24 -0.10 -14.10
N ASP A 99 7.37 -0.37 -13.44
CA ASP A 99 7.66 -1.60 -12.71
C ASP A 99 6.46 -2.08 -11.87
N LYS A 100 6.03 -3.32 -12.12
CA LYS A 100 4.93 -3.94 -11.39
C LYS A 100 5.50 -4.70 -10.18
N LEU A 101 4.74 -4.72 -9.08
CA LEU A 101 5.11 -5.49 -7.89
C LEU A 101 5.30 -6.98 -8.23
N GLY A 102 4.46 -7.50 -9.14
CA GLY A 102 4.57 -8.87 -9.66
C GLY A 102 5.86 -9.18 -10.40
N ASP A 103 6.68 -8.17 -10.75
CA ASP A 103 7.99 -8.34 -11.36
C ASP A 103 9.14 -8.19 -10.35
N ASN A 104 8.86 -7.72 -9.14
CA ASN A 104 9.85 -7.47 -8.10
C ASN A 104 10.34 -8.80 -7.48
N SER A 105 11.65 -9.05 -7.55
CA SER A 105 12.26 -10.28 -7.01
C SER A 105 12.08 -10.42 -5.50
N ALA A 106 12.19 -9.32 -4.72
CA ALA A 106 12.00 -9.36 -3.27
C ALA A 106 10.55 -9.65 -2.85
N PHE A 107 9.58 -9.36 -3.73
CA PHE A 107 8.20 -9.77 -3.55
C PHE A 107 8.02 -11.25 -3.85
N LYS A 108 8.53 -11.73 -5.00
CA LYS A 108 8.50 -13.15 -5.39
C LYS A 108 9.16 -14.04 -4.33
N ASP A 109 10.37 -13.70 -3.92
CA ASP A 109 11.12 -14.44 -2.90
C ASP A 109 10.35 -14.53 -1.58
N ALA A 110 9.63 -13.47 -1.20
CA ALA A 110 8.83 -13.46 0.03
C ALA A 110 7.56 -14.33 -0.08
N LEU A 111 6.90 -14.34 -1.25
CA LEU A 111 5.77 -15.24 -1.50
C LEU A 111 6.21 -16.70 -1.48
N ASP A 112 7.33 -17.00 -2.12
CA ASP A 112 7.93 -18.33 -2.14
C ASP A 112 8.30 -18.78 -0.72
N ALA A 113 8.94 -17.90 0.07
CA ALA A 113 9.27 -18.18 1.47
C ALA A 113 8.03 -18.37 2.35
N ALA A 114 6.93 -17.66 2.06
CA ALA A 114 5.65 -17.78 2.74
C ALA A 114 4.81 -18.99 2.25
N GLY A 115 5.24 -19.68 1.19
CA GLY A 115 4.46 -20.73 0.55
C GLY A 115 3.10 -20.25 0.05
N ALA A 116 3.02 -18.99 -0.39
CA ALA A 116 1.78 -18.41 -0.90
C ALA A 116 1.38 -19.10 -2.22
N PRO A 117 0.10 -19.44 -2.41
CA PRO A 117 -0.38 -20.02 -3.66
C PRO A 117 -0.40 -18.97 -4.78
N ASP A 118 -0.36 -19.43 -6.04
CA ASP A 118 -0.43 -18.57 -7.24
C ASP A 118 -1.69 -17.69 -7.29
N LYS A 119 -2.77 -18.11 -6.62
CA LYS A 119 -4.03 -17.37 -6.52
C LYS A 119 -4.45 -17.21 -5.08
N THR A 120 -4.71 -15.97 -4.70
CA THR A 120 -5.21 -15.59 -3.37
C THR A 120 -6.44 -14.72 -3.52
N ASN A 121 -7.39 -14.83 -2.59
CA ASN A 121 -8.53 -13.91 -2.51
C ASN A 121 -8.10 -12.53 -1.98
N GLY A 122 -7.02 -12.48 -1.20
CA GLY A 122 -6.36 -11.24 -0.79
C GLY A 122 -4.92 -11.52 -0.39
N LEU A 123 -4.03 -10.56 -0.68
CA LEU A 123 -2.60 -10.63 -0.40
C LEU A 123 -2.13 -9.29 0.16
N PHE A 124 -1.32 -9.36 1.21
CA PHE A 124 -0.66 -8.24 1.83
C PHE A 124 0.82 -8.56 1.97
N TYR A 125 1.68 -7.69 1.46
CA TYR A 125 3.12 -7.82 1.51
C TYR A 125 3.75 -6.56 2.08
N VAL A 126 4.69 -6.73 3.01
CA VAL A 126 5.54 -5.65 3.51
C VAL A 126 6.98 -6.11 3.51
N ASN A 127 7.86 -5.36 2.86
CA ASN A 127 9.29 -5.44 3.11
C ASN A 127 9.60 -4.69 4.42
N VAL A 128 10.12 -5.40 5.42
CA VAL A 128 10.32 -4.85 6.76
C VAL A 128 11.47 -3.85 6.79
N ALA A 129 12.52 -4.02 5.97
CA ALA A 129 13.59 -3.04 5.87
C ALA A 129 13.07 -1.70 5.33
N ASP A 130 12.23 -1.75 4.29
CA ASP A 130 11.60 -0.56 3.72
C ASP A 130 10.61 0.08 4.72
N ALA A 131 9.85 -0.73 5.45
CA ALA A 131 8.93 -0.24 6.49
C ALA A 131 9.67 0.41 7.67
N VAL A 132 10.84 -0.08 8.05
CA VAL A 132 11.70 0.51 9.09
C VAL A 132 12.26 1.84 8.63
N GLU A 133 12.76 1.93 7.39
CA GLU A 133 13.22 3.19 6.81
C GLU A 133 12.07 4.20 6.71
N LEU A 134 10.87 3.74 6.33
CA LEU A 134 9.65 4.53 6.35
C LEU A 134 9.35 5.06 7.75
N ALA A 135 9.29 4.21 8.76
CA ALA A 135 9.03 4.63 10.12
C ALA A 135 10.08 5.66 10.63
N LYS A 136 11.35 5.57 10.21
CA LYS A 136 12.38 6.58 10.53
C LYS A 136 12.11 7.91 9.83
N SER A 137 11.89 7.87 8.52
CA SER A 137 11.65 9.09 7.72
C SER A 137 10.43 9.85 8.23
N TYR A 138 9.37 9.16 8.60
CA TYR A 138 8.15 9.78 9.12
C TYR A 138 8.26 10.16 10.60
N ALA A 139 8.96 9.40 11.45
CA ALA A 139 9.22 9.81 12.84
C ALA A 139 10.05 11.10 12.90
N GLY A 140 11.04 11.24 12.01
CA GLY A 140 11.85 12.45 11.90
C GLY A 140 11.03 13.71 11.60
N LEU A 141 9.93 13.59 10.84
CA LEU A 141 9.01 14.70 10.59
C LEU A 141 8.23 15.15 11.84
N GLY A 142 7.98 14.22 12.78
CA GLY A 142 7.33 14.50 14.06
C GLY A 142 8.31 14.90 15.18
N GLY A 143 9.61 15.05 14.88
CA GLY A 143 10.65 15.32 15.88
C GLY A 143 11.01 14.13 16.77
N ALA A 144 10.54 12.92 16.42
CA ALA A 144 10.80 11.69 17.16
C ALA A 144 11.83 10.83 16.41
N ASN A 145 12.64 10.07 17.15
CA ASN A 145 13.50 9.04 16.56
C ASN A 145 13.01 7.67 17.02
N LEU A 146 13.12 6.68 16.12
CA LEU A 146 12.95 5.27 16.51
C LEU A 146 13.98 4.90 17.58
N PRO A 147 13.56 4.37 18.74
CA PRO A 147 14.49 3.93 19.77
C PRO A 147 15.49 2.91 19.20
N PRO A 148 16.78 2.96 19.59
CA PRO A 148 17.80 2.04 19.09
C PRO A 148 17.42 0.57 19.27
N GLU A 149 16.78 0.24 20.40
CA GLU A 149 16.32 -1.11 20.73
C GLU A 149 15.28 -1.64 19.72
N VAL A 150 14.33 -0.80 19.30
CA VAL A 150 13.36 -1.15 18.27
C VAL A 150 14.07 -1.38 16.92
N ARG A 151 15.08 -0.57 16.61
CA ARG A 151 15.86 -0.72 15.38
C ARG A 151 16.62 -2.04 15.34
N GLU A 152 17.27 -2.43 16.44
CA GLU A 152 17.97 -3.71 16.54
C GLU A 152 17.01 -4.90 16.44
N ASN A 153 15.84 -4.83 17.08
CA ASN A 153 14.83 -5.89 17.03
C ASN A 153 14.21 -6.08 15.64
N LEU A 154 14.20 -5.04 14.80
CA LEU A 154 13.65 -5.10 13.44
C LEU A 154 14.70 -5.51 12.39
N LYS A 155 16.01 -5.47 12.70
CA LYS A 155 17.08 -5.90 11.78
C LYS A 155 16.93 -7.32 11.23
N PRO A 156 16.55 -8.35 12.02
CA PRO A 156 16.45 -9.71 11.50
C PRO A 156 15.18 -9.94 10.68
N LEU A 157 14.19 -9.04 10.76
CA LEU A 157 12.94 -9.17 10.03
C LEU A 157 13.12 -8.75 8.58
N ARG A 158 12.66 -9.58 7.64
CA ARG A 158 12.84 -9.35 6.19
C ARG A 158 11.55 -8.93 5.53
N SER A 159 10.53 -9.78 5.63
CA SER A 159 9.26 -9.58 4.95
C SER A 159 8.12 -10.08 5.84
N PHE A 160 6.97 -9.44 5.70
CA PHE A 160 5.72 -9.92 6.24
C PHE A 160 4.77 -10.16 5.08
N VAL A 161 4.25 -11.38 4.98
CA VAL A 161 3.27 -11.78 3.97
C VAL A 161 2.03 -12.28 4.69
N ALA A 162 0.86 -11.76 4.34
CA ALA A 162 -0.41 -12.34 4.75
C ALA A 162 -1.29 -12.55 3.53
N PHE A 163 -1.95 -13.70 3.46
CA PHE A 163 -2.86 -14.00 2.36
C PHE A 163 -4.08 -14.75 2.84
N ALA A 164 -5.14 -14.70 2.04
CA ALA A 164 -6.35 -15.48 2.23
C ALA A 164 -6.70 -16.28 0.98
N THR A 165 -7.25 -17.47 1.18
CA THR A 165 -7.85 -18.30 0.12
C THR A 165 -9.25 -18.71 0.55
N SER A 166 -10.16 -18.81 -0.41
CA SER A 166 -11.53 -19.27 -0.18
C SER A 166 -11.87 -20.44 -1.08
N ASP A 167 -12.49 -21.47 -0.51
CA ASP A 167 -13.07 -22.62 -1.22
C ASP A 167 -14.49 -22.85 -0.71
N GLY A 168 -15.48 -22.50 -1.53
CA GLY A 168 -16.89 -22.42 -1.12
C GLY A 168 -17.08 -21.48 0.08
N ASP A 169 -17.63 -22.02 1.17
CA ASP A 169 -17.88 -21.27 2.40
C ASP A 169 -16.66 -21.23 3.35
N LEU A 170 -15.56 -21.89 3.01
CA LEU A 170 -14.36 -21.95 3.84
C LEU A 170 -13.36 -20.88 3.42
N THR A 171 -13.05 -19.94 4.32
CA THR A 171 -11.95 -18.98 4.15
C THR A 171 -10.79 -19.35 5.06
N LYS A 172 -9.59 -19.48 4.49
CA LYS A 172 -8.33 -19.68 5.22
C LYS A 172 -7.48 -18.42 5.09
N ALA A 173 -6.99 -17.90 6.21
CA ALA A 173 -6.01 -16.83 6.24
C ALA A 173 -4.68 -17.36 6.78
N SER A 174 -3.57 -16.88 6.24
CA SER A 174 -2.22 -17.24 6.69
C SER A 174 -1.35 -15.98 6.74
N ALA A 175 -0.44 -15.93 7.69
CA ALA A 175 0.50 -14.81 7.85
C ALA A 175 1.88 -15.35 8.23
N PHE A 176 2.91 -14.81 7.59
CA PHE A 176 4.30 -15.23 7.69
C PHE A 176 5.17 -14.01 7.92
N LEU A 177 6.05 -14.11 8.90
CA LEU A 177 7.11 -13.13 9.14
C LEU A 177 8.45 -13.82 8.91
N GLU A 178 9.15 -13.41 7.86
CA GLU A 178 10.46 -13.95 7.52
C GLU A 178 11.52 -13.33 8.43
N ILE A 179 12.34 -14.20 9.04
CA ILE A 179 13.42 -13.83 9.95
C ILE A 179 14.73 -14.43 9.43
N LYS A 180 15.79 -13.62 9.29
CA LYS A 180 17.16 -14.03 8.92
C LYS A 180 18.20 -13.27 9.72
#